data_AF-A0A431HK26-F1
#
_entry.id   AF-A0A431HK26-F1
#
_cell.length_a   1.000
_cell.length_b   1.000
_cell.length_c   1.000
_cell.angle_alpha   90.00
_cell.angle_beta   90.00
_cell.angle_gamma   90.00
#
_symmetry.space_group_name_H-M   'P 1'
#
loop_
_entity.id
_entity.type
_entity.pdbx_description
1 polymer ?
#
loop_
_entity_poly.entity_id
_entity_poly.type
_entity_poly.pdbx_seq_one_letter_code
_entity_poly.pdbx_strand_id
1 'polypeptide(L)' 'MAQSKATKNERIFKAVQGVAGLTLSWFLFIRAVDTGSLQQYGLLILILIISVNRLFRAAVPKKK' A
#
# COMPACT_ATOMS: atom_id res chain seq x y z
N MET A 1 11.16 0.47 -29.72
CA MET A 1 11.69 0.78 -28.37
C MET A 1 10.70 1.51 -27.43
N ALA A 2 9.42 1.70 -27.80
CA ALA A 2 8.47 2.45 -26.96
C ALA A 2 7.75 1.62 -25.85
N GLN A 3 7.63 0.29 -26.01
CA GLN A 3 6.89 -0.54 -25.03
C GLN A 3 7.59 -0.69 -23.67
N SER A 4 8.93 -0.65 -23.62
CA SER A 4 9.69 -0.83 -22.37
C SER A 4 9.47 0.31 -21.35
N LYS A 5 9.25 1.55 -21.82
CA LYS A 5 8.98 2.69 -20.92
C LYS A 5 7.57 2.63 -20.31
N ALA A 6 6.58 2.16 -21.06
CA ALA A 6 5.21 2.02 -20.58
C ALA A 6 5.12 1.02 -19.42
N THR A 7 5.78 -0.14 -19.52
CA THR A 7 5.80 -1.15 -18.45
C THR A 7 6.57 -0.68 -17.21
N LYS A 8 7.61 0.15 -17.38
CA LYS A 8 8.38 0.72 -16.26
C LYS A 8 7.54 1.75 -15.48
N ASN A 9 6.81 2.62 -16.19
CA ASN A 9 5.92 3.60 -15.57
C ASN A 9 4.76 2.94 -14.82
N GLU A 10 4.20 1.84 -15.35
CA GLU A 10 3.11 1.11 -14.70
C GLU A 10 3.55 0.45 -13.38
N ARG A 11 4.79 -0.07 -13.32
CA ARG A 11 5.38 -0.60 -12.08
C ARG A 11 5.66 0.49 -11.06
N ILE A 12 6.21 1.62 -11.51
CA ILE A 12 6.46 2.79 -10.63
C ILE A 12 5.13 3.30 -10.08
N PHE A 13 4.10 3.43 -10.90
CA PHE A 13 2.78 3.88 -10.47
C PHE A 13 2.19 2.95 -9.39
N LYS A 14 2.27 1.62 -9.59
CA LYS A 14 1.83 0.63 -8.58
C LYS A 14 2.64 0.71 -7.29
N ALA A 15 3.96 0.92 -7.39
CA ALA A 15 4.82 1.10 -6.22
C ALA A 15 4.47 2.39 -5.45
N VAL A 16 4.31 3.51 -6.16
CA VAL A 16 3.89 4.80 -5.57
C VAL A 16 2.52 4.68 -4.90
N GLN A 17 1.58 3.96 -5.51
CA GLN A 17 0.26 3.72 -4.93
C GLN A 17 0.32 2.90 -3.64
N GLY A 18 1.22 1.91 -3.56
CA GLY A 18 1.46 1.14 -2.35
C GLY A 18 2.15 1.95 -1.25
N VAL A 19 3.14 2.78 -1.60
CA VAL A 19 3.79 3.71 -0.65
C VAL A 19 2.80 4.73 -0.11
N ALA A 20 1.95 5.32 -0.97
CA ALA A 20 0.90 6.23 -0.53
C ALA A 20 -0.10 5.56 0.43
N GLY A 21 -0.46 4.29 0.17
CA GLY A 21 -1.30 3.49 1.06
C GLY A 21 -0.66 3.25 2.43
N LEU A 22 0.66 3.01 2.48
CA LEU A 22 1.41 2.88 3.74
C LEU A 22 1.44 4.21 4.51
N THR A 23 1.68 5.34 3.84
CA THR A 23 1.68 6.66 4.49
C THR A 23 0.30 7.00 5.08
N LEU A 24 -0.79 6.71 4.35
CA LEU A 24 -2.15 6.87 4.86
C LEU A 24 -2.44 5.94 6.05
N SER A 25 -1.99 4.68 5.97
CA SER A 25 -2.12 3.72 7.08
C SER A 25 -1.38 4.21 8.33
N TRP A 26 -0.20 4.81 8.16
CA TRP A 26 0.57 5.40 9.27
C TRP A 26 -0.15 6.59 9.92
N PHE A 27 -0.73 7.49 9.13
CA PHE A 27 -1.52 8.60 9.67
C PHE A 27 -2.77 8.13 10.42
N LEU A 28 -3.49 7.17 9.85
CA LEU A 28 -4.63 6.55 10.51
C LEU A 28 -4.20 5.84 11.79
N PHE A 29 -3.00 5.24 11.82
CA PHE A 29 -2.44 4.58 12.99
C PHE A 29 -2.25 5.56 14.14
N ILE A 30 -1.60 6.69 13.90
CA ILE A 30 -1.43 7.75 14.90
C ILE A 30 -2.80 8.20 15.43
N ARG A 31 -3.77 8.42 14.54
CA ARG A 31 -5.14 8.82 14.93
C ARG A 31 -5.85 7.76 15.77
N ALA A 32 -5.67 6.47 15.46
CA ALA A 32 -6.30 5.41 16.24
C ALA A 32 -5.65 5.22 17.60
N VAL A 33 -4.33 5.44 17.69
CA VAL A 33 -3.62 5.48 18.97
C VAL A 33 -4.16 6.59 19.86
N ASP A 34 -4.40 7.76 19.30
CA ASP A 34 -4.99 8.91 20.00
C ASP A 34 -6.43 8.64 20.47
N THR A 35 -7.24 8.00 19.62
CA THR A 35 -8.65 7.73 19.94
C THR A 35 -8.84 6.54 20.90
N GLY A 36 -7.84 5.66 21.04
CA GLY A 36 -7.88 4.49 21.93
C GLY A 36 -8.93 3.42 21.60
N SER A 37 -9.60 3.51 20.44
CA SER A 37 -10.72 2.64 20.07
C SER A 37 -10.27 1.34 19.42
N LEU A 38 -10.64 0.20 20.01
CA LEU A 38 -10.33 -1.14 19.50
C LEU A 38 -10.80 -1.36 18.05
N GLN A 39 -11.93 -0.76 17.67
CA GLN A 39 -12.47 -0.86 16.31
C GLN A 39 -11.59 -0.15 15.28
N GLN A 40 -10.97 0.98 15.65
CA GLN A 40 -10.06 1.70 14.76
C GLN A 40 -8.75 0.93 14.57
N TYR A 41 -8.24 0.28 15.61
CA TYR A 41 -7.12 -0.65 15.48
C TYR A 41 -7.44 -1.83 14.56
N GLY A 42 -8.64 -2.41 14.68
CA GLY A 42 -9.11 -3.46 13.78
C GLY A 42 -9.18 -3.01 12.31
N LEU A 43 -9.72 -1.82 12.06
CA LEU A 43 -9.79 -1.22 10.72
C LEU A 43 -8.38 -0.96 10.17
N LEU A 44 -7.47 -0.49 11.00
CA LEU A 44 -6.07 -0.26 10.64
C LEU A 44 -5.32 -1.51 10.24
N ILE A 45 -5.46 -2.58 11.00
CA ILE A 45 -4.84 -3.87 10.68
C ILE A 45 -5.32 -4.35 9.31
N LEU A 46 -6.62 -4.21 9.02
CA LEU A 46 -7.20 -4.53 7.71
C LEU A 46 -6.59 -3.69 6.59
N ILE A 47 -6.53 -2.37 6.77
CA ILE A 47 -5.95 -1.44 5.77
C ILE A 47 -4.45 -1.72 5.57
N LEU A 48 -3.73 -2.03 6.64
CA LEU A 48 -2.31 -2.36 6.62
C LEU A 48 -2.06 -3.65 5.83
N ILE A 49 -2.83 -4.71 6.11
CA ILE A 49 -2.74 -5.98 5.38
C ILE A 49 -3.04 -5.79 3.89
N ILE A 50 -4.09 -5.03 3.54
CA ILE A 50 -4.42 -4.74 2.14
C ILE A 50 -3.29 -3.94 1.46
N SER A 51 -2.73 -2.95 2.13
CA SER A 51 -1.64 -2.11 1.63
C SER A 51 -0.37 -2.92 1.41
N VAL A 52 0.01 -3.75 2.38
CA VAL A 52 1.15 -4.66 2.29
C VAL A 52 0.93 -5.68 1.17
N ASN A 53 -0.26 -6.28 1.05
CA ASN A 53 -0.56 -7.25 0.01
C ASN A 53 -0.50 -6.61 -1.40
N ARG A 54 -0.96 -5.35 -1.55
CA ARG A 54 -0.81 -4.57 -2.79
C ARG A 54 0.65 -4.25 -3.09
N LEU A 55 1.42 -3.84 -2.08
CA LEU A 55 2.84 -3.55 -2.22
C LEU A 55 3.62 -4.81 -2.61
N PHE A 56 3.34 -5.95 -1.97
CA PHE A 56 3.95 -7.24 -2.27
C PHE A 56 3.61 -7.69 -3.70
N ARG A 57 2.37 -7.49 -4.15
CA ARG A 57 1.96 -7.81 -5.52
C ARG A 57 2.54 -6.84 -6.57
N ALA A 58 2.88 -5.61 -6.17
CA ALA A 58 3.59 -4.65 -7.02
C ALA A 58 5.11 -4.91 -7.06
N ALA A 59 5.69 -5.34 -5.93
CA ALA A 59 7.12 -5.60 -5.76
C ALA A 59 7.54 -6.98 -6.23
N VAL A 60 6.67 -7.99 -6.09
CA VAL A 60 6.89 -9.34 -6.61
C VAL A 60 6.36 -9.40 -8.03
N PRO A 61 7.24 -9.41 -9.06
CA PRO A 61 6.80 -9.66 -10.41
C PRO A 61 6.23 -11.08 -10.44
N LYS A 62 4.92 -11.22 -10.67
CA LYS A 62 4.36 -12.53 -11.03
C LYS A 62 5.12 -13.02 -12.25
N LYS A 63 5.96 -14.06 -12.07
CA LYS A 63 6.40 -14.87 -13.20
C LYS A 63 5.13 -15.41 -13.85
N LYS A 64 4.98 -15.08 -15.14
CA LYS A 64 3.91 -15.56 -16.01
C LYS A 64 3.82 -17.08 -15.94
#